data_AF-A0A0F7RX73-F1
#
_entry.id   AF-A0A0F7RX73-F1
#
_cell.length_a   1.000
_cell.length_b   1.000
_cell.length_c   1.000
_cell.angle_alpha   90.00
_cell.angle_beta   90.00
_cell.angle_gamma   90.00
#
_symmetry.space_group_name_H-M   'P 1'
#
loop_
_entity.id
_entity.type
_entity.pdbx_description
1 polymer ?
#
loop_
_entity_poly.entity_id
_entity_poly.type
_entity_poly.pdbx_seq_one_letter_code
_entity_poly.pdbx_strand_id
1 'polypeptide(L)'
;MSSSAKKEAILRQFRQLTNATPQDAHRILKAHGYRIEPATDAFFNDEQAQINASAPSSTLDKKTEREVKERLNALFDRFRDAGAADDDDDEEESGPSQPEDPDVISIGGALRMCEALEVSPEDVVFLPLSFYLKSPSIGTFT
;
A
#
# COMPACT_ATOMS: atom_id res chain seq x y z
N MET A 1 32.09 2.36 -15.44
CA MET A 1 30.70 2.73 -15.06
C MET A 1 30.15 3.68 -16.11
N SER A 2 29.05 3.31 -16.78
CA SER A 2 28.40 4.13 -17.82
C SER A 2 27.95 5.50 -17.29
N SER A 3 28.02 6.54 -18.12
CA SER A 3 27.55 7.89 -17.79
C SER A 3 26.07 7.91 -17.36
N SER A 4 25.27 6.97 -17.86
CA SER A 4 23.86 6.80 -17.48
C SER A 4 23.71 6.34 -16.02
N ALA A 5 24.48 5.34 -15.60
CA ALA A 5 24.42 4.81 -14.23
C ALA A 5 24.86 5.85 -13.18
N LYS A 6 25.82 6.72 -13.53
CA LYS A 6 26.23 7.84 -12.65
C LYS A 6 25.11 8.86 -12.46
N LYS A 7 24.39 9.20 -13.53
CA LYS A 7 23.25 10.14 -13.47
C LYS A 7 22.11 9.59 -12.61
N GLU A 8 21.84 8.29 -12.72
CA GLU A 8 20.81 7.62 -11.93
C GLU A 8 21.16 7.57 -10.44
N ALA A 9 22.43 7.29 -10.11
CA ALA A 9 22.90 7.35 -8.72
C ALA A 9 22.76 8.75 -8.11
N ILE A 10 23.11 9.79 -8.88
CA ILE A 10 22.95 11.19 -8.48
C ILE A 10 21.48 11.55 -8.27
N LEU A 11 20.59 11.08 -9.14
CA LEU A 11 19.16 11.32 -9.02
C LEU A 11 18.57 10.67 -7.77
N ARG A 12 19.00 9.45 -7.45
CA ARG A 12 18.60 8.76 -6.22
C ARG A 12 19.08 9.50 -4.98
N GLN A 13 20.34 9.94 -4.97
CA GLN A 13 20.94 10.68 -3.86
C GLN A 13 20.24 12.03 -3.65
N PHE A 14 19.95 12.75 -4.72
CA PHE A 14 19.23 14.02 -4.67
C PHE A 14 17.83 13.85 -4.06
N ARG A 15 17.07 12.84 -4.53
CA ARG A 15 15.73 12.53 -4.00
C ARG A 15 15.76 12.11 -2.53
N GLN A 16 16.80 11.42 -2.08
CA GLN A 16 16.97 11.08 -0.66
C GLN A 16 17.21 12.31 0.23
N LEU A 17 17.83 13.36 -0.30
CA LEU A 17 18.13 14.58 0.46
C LEU A 17 16.96 15.56 0.49
N THR A 18 16.20 15.66 -0.61
CA THR A 18 15.20 16.72 -0.80
C THR A 18 13.76 16.23 -0.79
N ASN A 19 13.54 14.91 -0.83
CA ASN A 19 12.22 14.30 -1.10
C ASN A 19 11.53 14.82 -2.37
N ALA A 20 12.31 15.39 -3.31
CA ALA A 20 11.76 15.89 -4.56
C ALA A 20 11.06 14.80 -5.36
N THR A 21 9.98 15.19 -6.06
CA THR A 21 9.30 14.31 -7.00
C THR A 21 10.26 13.85 -8.11
N PRO A 22 10.04 12.68 -8.74
CA PRO A 22 10.90 12.21 -9.82
C PRO A 22 11.02 13.23 -10.96
N GLN A 23 9.94 13.97 -11.24
CA GLN A 23 9.91 14.98 -12.29
C GLN A 23 10.72 16.23 -11.91
N ASP A 24 10.53 16.74 -10.69
CA ASP A 24 11.29 17.91 -10.22
C ASP A 24 12.78 17.59 -10.04
N ALA A 25 13.11 16.41 -9.53
CA ALA A 25 14.49 15.94 -9.44
C ALA A 25 15.17 15.91 -10.82
N HIS A 26 14.50 15.37 -11.84
CA HIS A 26 15.02 15.37 -13.21
C HIS A 26 15.16 16.78 -13.79
N ARG A 27 14.17 17.66 -13.58
CA ARG A 27 14.17 19.05 -14.07
C ARG A 27 15.34 19.84 -13.47
N ILE A 28 15.47 19.81 -12.15
CA ILE A 28 16.47 20.59 -11.39
C ILE A 28 17.88 20.05 -11.64
N LEU A 29 18.09 18.72 -11.59
CA LEU A 29 19.40 18.15 -11.90
C LEU A 29 19.83 18.40 -13.35
N LYS A 30 18.89 18.40 -14.31
CA LYS A 30 19.21 18.71 -15.71
C LYS A 30 19.61 20.17 -15.89
N ALA A 31 18.94 21.11 -15.21
CA ALA A 31 19.26 22.53 -15.25
C ALA A 31 20.65 22.84 -14.65
N HIS A 32 21.05 22.11 -13.61
CA HIS A 32 22.31 22.32 -12.89
C HIS A 32 23.43 21.32 -13.25
N GLY A 33 23.31 20.62 -14.38
CA GLY A 33 24.37 19.77 -14.93
C GLY A 33 24.69 18.53 -14.09
N TYR A 34 23.69 17.95 -13.42
CA TYR A 34 23.80 16.78 -12.53
C TYR A 34 24.76 16.99 -11.35
N ARG A 35 24.92 18.22 -10.87
CA ARG A 35 25.64 18.51 -9.63
C ARG A 35 24.66 18.59 -8.48
N ILE A 36 24.94 17.86 -7.40
CA ILE A 36 24.01 17.76 -6.26
C ILE A 36 23.93 19.08 -5.52
N GLU A 37 25.07 19.68 -5.15
CA GLU A 37 25.11 20.88 -4.29
C GLU A 37 24.37 22.09 -4.89
N PRO A 38 24.57 22.45 -6.19
CA PRO A 38 23.83 23.55 -6.79
C PRO A 38 22.36 23.21 -7.02
N ALA A 39 22.06 21.93 -7.29
CA ALA A 39 20.67 21.49 -7.47
C ALA A 39 19.90 21.52 -6.14
N THR A 40 20.56 21.23 -5.01
CA THR A 40 19.91 21.29 -3.69
C THR A 40 19.58 22.72 -3.32
N ASP A 41 20.51 23.65 -3.56
CA ASP A 41 20.24 25.08 -3.34
C ASP A 41 19.10 25.59 -4.24
N ALA A 42 19.11 25.20 -5.52
CA ALA A 42 18.04 25.54 -6.45
C ALA A 42 16.67 24.95 -6.05
N PHE A 43 16.64 23.73 -5.50
CA PHE A 43 15.41 23.14 -4.96
C PHE A 43 14.86 23.92 -3.77
N PHE A 44 15.74 24.35 -2.86
CA PHE A 44 15.31 25.15 -1.71
C PHE A 44 14.91 26.58 -2.08
N ASN A 45 15.33 27.07 -3.24
CA ASN A 45 14.87 28.35 -3.79
C ASN A 45 13.57 28.22 -4.61
N ASP A 46 13.11 27.01 -4.95
CA ASP A 46 11.89 26.76 -5.73
C ASP A 46 10.73 26.32 -4.82
N GLU A 47 9.85 27.26 -4.50
CA GLU A 47 8.71 27.05 -3.61
C GLU A 47 7.74 25.98 -4.14
N GLN A 48 7.56 25.87 -5.46
CA GLN A 48 6.71 24.84 -6.05
C GLN A 48 7.31 23.44 -5.90
N ALA A 49 8.62 23.31 -6.05
CA ALA A 49 9.31 22.04 -5.87
C ALA A 49 9.22 21.56 -4.40
N GLN A 50 9.27 22.48 -3.44
CA GLN A 50 9.08 22.16 -2.02
C GLN A 50 7.65 21.71 -1.70
N ILE A 51 6.64 22.42 -2.24
CA ILE A 51 5.23 22.03 -2.07
C ILE A 51 5.02 20.61 -2.59
N ASN A 52 5.52 20.33 -3.80
CA ASN A 52 5.40 19.00 -4.41
C ASN A 52 6.16 17.91 -3.64
N ALA A 53 7.26 18.23 -2.97
CA ALA A 53 8.02 17.31 -2.14
C ALA A 53 7.35 17.04 -0.77
N SER A 54 6.63 18.03 -0.24
CA SER A 54 5.88 17.92 1.02
C SER A 54 4.55 17.20 0.88
N ALA A 55 4.03 17.08 -0.36
CA ALA A 55 2.86 16.27 -0.64
C ALA A 55 3.16 14.80 -0.27
N PRO A 56 2.22 14.08 0.36
CA PRO A 56 2.40 12.68 0.71
C PRO A 56 2.66 11.90 -0.57
N SER A 57 3.92 11.52 -0.78
CA SER A 57 4.36 10.82 -1.97
C SER A 57 3.91 9.36 -1.90
N SER A 58 2.67 9.10 -2.30
CA SER A 58 2.20 7.76 -2.68
C SER A 58 2.68 7.41 -4.10
N THR A 59 3.92 7.76 -4.47
CA THR A 59 4.45 7.40 -5.79
C THR A 59 5.10 6.03 -5.73
N LEU A 60 4.29 4.98 -5.60
CA LEU A 60 4.67 3.72 -6.23
C LEU A 60 4.60 3.96 -7.75
N ASP A 61 5.59 3.50 -8.51
CA ASP A 61 5.49 3.53 -9.97
C ASP A 61 4.18 2.83 -10.38
N LYS A 62 3.46 3.32 -11.40
CA LYS A 62 2.17 2.73 -11.84
C LYS A 62 2.23 1.20 -12.05
N LYS A 63 3.41 0.70 -12.42
CA LYS A 63 3.69 -0.74 -12.54
C LYS A 63 3.72 -1.43 -11.17
N THR A 64 4.43 -0.85 -10.21
CA THR A 64 4.52 -1.33 -8.83
C THR A 64 3.18 -1.21 -8.11
N GLU A 65 2.43 -0.13 -8.34
CA GLU A 65 1.07 0.05 -7.81
C GLU A 65 0.14 -1.06 -8.32
N ARG A 66 0.18 -1.36 -9.62
CA ARG A 66 -0.59 -2.46 -10.21
C ARG A 66 -0.19 -3.81 -9.61
N GLU A 67 1.10 -4.09 -9.49
CA GLU A 67 1.59 -5.34 -8.91
C GLU A 67 1.21 -5.48 -7.43
N VAL A 68 1.31 -4.40 -6.65
CA VAL A 68 0.89 -4.38 -5.24
C VAL A 68 -0.62 -4.59 -5.13
N LYS A 69 -1.41 -3.97 -6.01
CA LYS A 69 -2.86 -4.17 -6.05
C LYS A 69 -3.24 -5.59 -6.44
N GLU A 70 -2.56 -6.18 -7.43
CA GLU A 70 -2.78 -7.58 -7.82
C GLU A 70 -2.44 -8.55 -6.69
N ARG A 71 -1.34 -8.31 -5.95
CA ARG A 71 -0.99 -9.11 -4.75
C ARG A 71 -1.98 -8.94 -3.61
N LEU A 72 -2.49 -7.72 -3.40
CA LEU A 72 -3.49 -7.44 -2.38
C LEU A 72 -4.83 -8.12 -2.71
N ASN A 73 -5.26 -8.06 -3.97
CA ASN A 73 -6.46 -8.76 -4.42
C ASN A 73 -6.31 -10.28 -4.25
N ALA A 74 -5.15 -10.85 -4.59
CA ALA A 74 -4.90 -12.28 -4.38
C ALA A 74 -4.91 -12.68 -2.90
N LEU A 75 -4.47 -11.78 -1.99
CA LEU A 75 -4.59 -11.99 -0.55
C LEU A 75 -6.06 -11.93 -0.10
N PHE A 76 -6.82 -10.96 -0.61
CA PHE A 76 -8.26 -10.85 -0.33
C PHE A 76 -9.01 -12.11 -0.77
N ASP A 77 -8.79 -12.57 -2.01
CA ASP A 77 -9.41 -13.78 -2.55
C ASP A 77 -9.06 -15.02 -1.71
N ARG A 78 -7.82 -15.11 -1.21
CA ARG A 78 -7.39 -16.22 -0.35
C ARG A 78 -8.14 -16.25 0.98
N PHE A 79 -8.32 -15.11 1.64
CA PHE A 79 -9.05 -15.05 2.92
C PHE A 79 -10.56 -15.19 2.73
N ARG A 80 -11.09 -14.74 1.59
CA ARG A 80 -12.48 -15.00 1.18
C ARG A 80 -12.74 -16.50 1.02
N ASP A 81 -11.95 -17.18 0.19
CA ASP A 81 -12.16 -18.60 -0.13
C ASP A 81 -11.95 -19.50 1.08
N ALA A 82 -11.04 -19.14 1.98
CA ALA A 82 -10.83 -19.87 3.22
C ALA A 82 -12.01 -19.75 4.20
N GLY A 83 -12.80 -18.69 4.13
CA GLY A 83 -14.03 -18.54 4.91
C GLY A 83 -15.22 -19.33 4.33
N ALA A 84 -15.25 -19.54 3.01
CA ALA A 84 -16.30 -20.31 2.34
C ALA A 84 -16.07 -21.84 2.42
N ALA A 85 -14.82 -22.28 2.55
CA ALA A 85 -14.48 -23.70 2.61
C ALA A 85 -14.76 -24.38 3.96
N ASP A 86 -14.88 -23.59 5.04
CA ASP A 86 -15.22 -24.10 6.39
C ASP A 86 -16.75 -24.19 6.62
N ASP A 87 -17.60 -23.71 5.68
CA ASP A 87 -19.07 -23.73 5.77
C ASP A 87 -19.72 -24.97 5.10
N ASP A 88 -18.94 -25.83 4.41
CA ASP A 88 -19.44 -26.99 3.66
C ASP A 88 -19.52 -28.32 4.46
N ASP A 89 -19.12 -28.33 5.76
CA ASP A 89 -19.02 -29.57 6.57
C ASP A 89 -20.00 -29.69 7.76
N ASP A 90 -20.87 -28.71 8.05
CA ASP A 90 -21.87 -28.81 9.12
C ASP A 90 -23.32 -28.81 8.57
N GLU A 91 -23.79 -30.01 8.22
CA GLU A 91 -25.21 -30.35 8.26
C GLU A 91 -25.70 -30.24 9.72
N GLU A 92 -26.17 -29.07 10.15
CA GLU A 92 -27.42 -28.85 10.91
C GLU A 92 -27.49 -27.46 11.58
N GLU A 93 -28.63 -26.80 11.36
CA GLU A 93 -29.22 -25.73 12.20
C GLU A 93 -28.90 -24.23 11.89
N SER A 94 -29.71 -23.70 10.96
CA SER A 94 -30.46 -22.41 11.08
C SER A 94 -29.76 -21.06 10.82
N GLY A 95 -29.90 -20.56 9.58
CA GLY A 95 -29.84 -19.13 9.24
C GLY A 95 -29.93 -18.91 7.73
N PRO A 96 -30.71 -17.95 7.20
CA PRO A 96 -30.95 -17.87 5.76
C PRO A 96 -29.65 -17.49 5.04
N SER A 97 -29.28 -18.31 4.06
CA SER A 97 -28.19 -18.10 3.11
C SER A 97 -28.24 -16.66 2.57
N GLN A 98 -27.42 -15.79 3.13
CA GLN A 98 -27.22 -14.45 2.61
C GLN A 98 -26.34 -14.60 1.37
N PRO A 99 -26.70 -14.02 0.22
CA PRO A 99 -25.91 -14.15 -0.98
C PRO A 99 -24.49 -13.67 -0.67
N GLU A 100 -23.51 -14.57 -0.82
CA GLU A 100 -22.10 -14.28 -0.65
C GLU A 100 -21.75 -13.12 -1.60
N ASP A 101 -21.71 -11.88 -1.08
CA ASP A 101 -21.24 -10.75 -1.87
C ASP A 101 -19.76 -11.03 -2.20
N PRO A 102 -19.36 -11.06 -3.49
CA PRO A 102 -18.00 -11.43 -3.89
C PRO A 102 -16.93 -10.47 -3.34
N ASP A 103 -17.37 -9.32 -2.85
CA ASP A 103 -16.57 -8.24 -2.29
C ASP A 103 -16.57 -8.25 -0.74
N VAL A 104 -16.94 -9.37 -0.09
CA VAL A 104 -16.97 -9.49 1.38
C VAL A 104 -16.16 -10.69 1.88
N ILE A 105 -15.27 -10.45 2.85
CA ILE A 105 -14.65 -11.51 3.65
C ILE A 105 -15.57 -11.80 4.84
N SER A 106 -16.06 -13.05 4.91
CA SER A 106 -16.91 -13.55 5.99
C SER A 106 -16.14 -13.73 7.32
N ILE A 107 -16.88 -14.06 8.39
CA ILE A 107 -16.30 -14.27 9.73
C ILE A 107 -15.26 -15.40 9.72
N GLY A 108 -15.50 -16.48 8.96
CA GLY A 108 -14.51 -17.56 8.78
C GLY A 108 -13.22 -17.04 8.15
N GLY A 109 -13.33 -16.19 7.13
CA GLY A 109 -12.18 -15.58 6.47
C GLY A 109 -11.42 -14.58 7.37
N ALA A 110 -12.15 -13.83 8.20
CA ALA A 110 -11.58 -12.94 9.20
C ALA A 110 -10.78 -13.70 10.27
N LEU A 111 -11.24 -14.88 10.71
CA LEU A 111 -10.52 -15.73 11.65
C LEU A 111 -9.22 -16.26 11.04
N ARG A 112 -9.24 -16.68 9.77
CA ARG A 112 -8.03 -17.08 9.03
C ARG A 112 -7.06 -15.92 8.83
N MET A 113 -7.56 -14.71 8.65
CA MET A 113 -6.75 -13.50 8.62
C MET A 113 -6.08 -13.22 9.96
N CYS A 114 -6.78 -13.43 11.08
CA CYS A 114 -6.21 -13.32 12.42
C CYS A 114 -5.09 -14.34 12.65
N GLU A 115 -5.29 -15.59 12.22
CA GLU A 115 -4.27 -16.65 12.28
C GLU A 115 -3.01 -16.27 11.49
N ALA A 116 -3.18 -15.77 10.25
CA ALA A 116 -2.06 -15.33 9.42
C ALA A 116 -1.32 -14.09 9.96
N LEU A 117 -2.01 -13.26 10.75
CA LEU A 117 -1.43 -12.11 11.42
C LEU A 117 -0.82 -12.47 12.79
N GLU A 118 -0.93 -13.72 13.23
CA GLU A 118 -0.53 -14.21 14.56
C GLU A 118 -1.20 -13.42 15.70
N VAL A 119 -2.42 -12.95 15.47
CA VAL A 119 -3.22 -12.17 16.42
C VAL A 119 -4.42 -13.00 16.88
N SER A 120 -4.71 -12.98 18.18
CA SER A 120 -5.95 -13.57 18.69
C SER A 120 -7.14 -12.68 18.35
N PRO A 121 -8.30 -13.21 17.92
CA PRO A 121 -9.51 -12.41 17.70
C PRO A 121 -10.01 -11.71 18.98
N GLU A 122 -9.60 -12.20 20.15
CA GLU A 122 -9.90 -11.61 21.45
C GLU A 122 -8.91 -10.50 21.85
N ASP A 123 -7.83 -10.32 21.09
CA ASP A 123 -6.84 -9.30 21.37
C ASP A 123 -7.40 -7.90 21.05
N VAL A 124 -7.11 -6.95 21.94
CA VAL A 124 -7.50 -5.55 21.82
C VAL A 124 -6.99 -4.95 20.51
N VAL A 125 -5.90 -5.47 19.94
CA VAL A 125 -5.34 -5.00 18.66
C VAL A 125 -6.23 -5.28 17.45
N PHE A 126 -7.18 -6.21 17.55
CA PHE A 126 -8.14 -6.47 16.47
C PHE A 126 -9.16 -5.33 16.30
N LEU A 127 -9.43 -4.59 17.37
CA LEU A 127 -10.37 -3.47 17.39
C LEU A 127 -9.87 -2.23 16.61
N PRO A 128 -8.61 -1.80 16.76
CA PRO A 128 -7.99 -0.83 15.86
C PRO A 128 -7.96 -1.31 14.40
N LEU A 129 -7.69 -2.60 14.16
CA LEU A 129 -7.65 -3.15 12.81
C LEU A 129 -9.01 -3.00 12.10
N SER A 130 -10.11 -3.38 12.77
CA SER A 130 -11.47 -3.23 12.22
C SER A 130 -11.86 -1.76 12.04
N PHE A 131 -11.41 -0.87 12.94
CA PHE A 131 -11.60 0.57 12.80
C PHE A 131 -10.86 1.14 11.57
N TYR A 132 -9.59 0.77 11.36
CA TYR A 132 -8.80 1.24 10.22
C TYR A 132 -9.30 0.70 8.89
N LEU A 133 -9.79 -0.54 8.87
CA LEU A 133 -10.40 -1.18 7.70
C LEU A 133 -11.84 -0.69 7.44
N LYS A 134 -12.40 0.16 8.31
CA LYS A 134 -13.79 0.65 8.21
C LYS A 134 -14.80 -0.49 8.05
N SER A 135 -14.55 -1.56 8.79
CA SER A 135 -15.40 -2.75 8.79
C SER A 135 -16.82 -2.39 9.23
N PRO A 136 -17.87 -2.86 8.51
CA PRO A 136 -19.26 -2.57 8.84
C PRO A 136 -19.76 -3.33 10.07
N SER A 137 -19.21 -4.52 10.34
CA SER A 137 -19.56 -5.36 11.50
C SER A 137 -18.34 -6.17 11.95
N ILE A 138 -18.26 -6.51 13.23
CA ILE A 138 -17.14 -7.29 13.76
C ILE A 138 -17.03 -8.63 13.02
N GLY A 139 -15.84 -8.91 12.47
CA GLY A 139 -15.59 -10.13 11.70
C GLY A 139 -16.04 -10.08 10.23
N THR A 140 -16.49 -8.94 9.70
CA THR A 140 -16.74 -8.79 8.26
C THR A 140 -15.89 -7.68 7.64
N PHE A 141 -15.29 -7.92 6.49
CA PHE A 141 -14.44 -6.94 5.80
C PHE A 141 -14.84 -6.80 4.33
N THR A 142 -14.77 -5.57 3.80
CA THR A 142 -15.09 -5.19 2.41
C THR A 142 -13.92 -4.50 1.76
#